data_AF-A0A1J0AB86-F1
#
_entry.id   AF-A0A1J0AB86-F1
#
_cell.length_a   1.000
_cell.length_b   1.000
_cell.length_c   1.000
_cell.angle_alpha   90.00
_cell.angle_beta   90.00
_cell.angle_gamma   90.00
#
_symmetry.space_group_name_H-M   'P 1'
#
loop_
_entity.id
_entity.type
_entity.pdbx_description
1 polymer ?
#
loop_
_entity_poly.entity_id
_entity_poly.type
_entity_poly.pdbx_seq_one_letter_code
_entity_poly.pdbx_strand_id
1 'polypeptide(L)'
;MGIPLAWLQLSRERMRLLVALAGITFADVLMFVQLGFRDALFESAILVHRNLRADLVLINPQSQAFFAMQQFPRRRLYQALSLPEVASISPMYVDLLPWKSPVCPPTPTATSCTRSILVMGFNPAFSVLDFPEVEANLGQIRQADVVLFDRISREEFGTEFINKEFAAGRPVQTEINRRRVQVGGLFELGASFSADGNVITSDLNFLRMFPGRQAAQIDVGLITLQPGTDVEPVRAKLRQLLNTELKIPGQFLCQGASGSPEFANDVCILTHGEFVELERHYWATGTAIGFIFGLGTVMGFVVGIVVVYQILYTDVSDHLAEYATLKAMGYTDGYLLVVVFQEAMILAVLGFIPGFFVSNGLYALTQAATQLPIAMTVGRAVTVFSMTVIMCFLAGAVSVRRLGAADPADIF
;
A
#
# COMPACT_ATOMS: atom_id res chain seq x y z
N MET A 1 -3.92 43.54 21.84
CA MET A 1 -4.03 42.12 22.23
C MET A 1 -5.41 41.92 22.83
N GLY A 2 -6.35 41.43 22.02
CA GLY A 2 -7.73 41.20 22.45
C GLY A 2 -7.80 40.01 23.39
N ILE A 3 -8.81 40.01 24.27
CA ILE A 3 -9.13 38.89 25.16
C ILE A 3 -9.36 37.64 24.28
N PRO A 4 -8.78 36.47 24.61
CA PRO A 4 -8.92 35.24 23.82
C PRO A 4 -10.30 34.62 24.02
N LEU A 5 -11.33 35.27 23.48
CA LEU A 5 -12.74 34.94 23.70
C LEU A 5 -13.07 33.49 23.33
N ALA A 6 -12.62 33.03 22.16
CA ALA A 6 -12.78 31.65 21.67
C ALA A 6 -12.25 30.59 22.66
N TRP A 7 -11.06 30.80 23.24
CA TRP A 7 -10.50 29.86 24.22
C TRP A 7 -11.29 29.87 25.53
N LEU A 8 -11.72 31.06 25.97
CA LEU A 8 -12.46 31.22 27.22
C LEU A 8 -13.87 30.63 27.12
N GLN A 9 -14.53 30.74 25.97
CA GLN A 9 -15.83 30.10 25.70
C GLN A 9 -15.69 28.57 25.76
N LEU A 10 -14.76 28.00 24.98
CA LEU A 10 -14.52 26.56 24.97
C LEU A 10 -14.13 26.00 26.34
N SER A 11 -13.28 26.68 27.10
CA SER A 11 -12.78 26.19 28.40
C SER A 11 -13.75 26.36 29.57
N ARG A 12 -14.78 27.20 29.41
CA ARG A 12 -15.85 27.40 30.41
C ARG A 12 -16.69 26.13 30.55
N GLU A 13 -17.00 25.47 29.45
CA GLU A 13 -17.80 24.24 29.42
C GLU A 13 -16.96 22.97 29.21
N ARG A 14 -16.21 22.60 30.25
CA ARG A 14 -15.22 21.50 30.19
C ARG A 14 -15.78 20.16 29.70
N MET A 15 -17.00 19.79 30.10
CA MET A 15 -17.61 18.52 29.66
C MET A 15 -17.93 18.53 28.17
N ARG A 16 -18.44 19.64 27.65
CA ARG A 16 -18.75 19.81 26.24
C ARG A 16 -17.48 19.81 25.39
N LEU A 17 -16.46 20.53 25.84
CA LEU A 17 -15.14 20.51 25.23
C LEU A 17 -14.59 19.08 25.16
N LEU A 18 -14.65 18.31 26.25
CA LEU A 18 -14.18 16.92 26.25
C LEU A 18 -14.96 16.03 25.26
N VAL A 19 -16.29 16.17 25.18
CA VAL A 19 -17.11 15.45 24.20
C VAL A 19 -16.72 15.87 22.77
N ALA A 20 -16.43 17.15 22.55
CA ALA A 20 -15.97 17.66 21.27
C ALA A 20 -14.64 17.08 20.82
N LEU A 21 -13.66 17.11 21.73
CA LEU A 21 -12.35 16.54 21.50
C LEU A 21 -12.46 15.03 21.25
N ALA A 22 -13.30 14.30 22.00
CA ALA A 22 -13.52 12.87 21.79
C ALA A 22 -14.14 12.58 20.40
N GLY A 23 -15.11 13.39 19.97
CA GLY A 23 -15.73 13.28 18.65
C GLY A 23 -14.75 13.50 17.50
N ILE A 24 -13.93 14.55 17.59
CA ILE A 24 -12.87 14.86 16.60
C ILE A 24 -11.80 13.77 16.63
N THR A 25 -11.35 13.36 17.82
CA THR A 25 -10.40 12.26 18.01
C THR A 25 -10.88 11.00 17.32
N PHE A 26 -12.16 10.64 17.50
CA PHE A 26 -12.74 9.45 16.88
C PHE A 26 -12.75 9.55 15.35
N ALA A 27 -13.14 10.69 14.79
CA ALA A 27 -13.11 10.92 13.35
C ALA A 27 -11.68 10.84 12.78
N ASP A 28 -10.72 11.46 13.46
CA ASP A 28 -9.31 11.44 13.08
C ASP A 28 -8.74 10.02 13.15
N VAL A 29 -9.02 9.28 14.22
CA VAL A 29 -8.61 7.87 14.37
C VAL A 29 -9.18 7.03 13.23
N LEU A 30 -10.45 7.21 12.90
CA LEU A 30 -11.08 6.50 11.79
C LEU A 30 -10.39 6.83 10.46
N MET A 31 -10.17 8.11 10.14
CA MET A 31 -9.46 8.52 8.92
C MET A 31 -8.02 7.96 8.87
N PHE A 32 -7.29 8.02 9.99
CA PHE A 32 -5.96 7.44 10.10
C PHE A 32 -5.98 5.93 9.87
N VAL A 33 -6.88 5.19 10.51
CA VAL A 33 -6.97 3.74 10.33
C VAL A 33 -7.23 3.42 8.86
N GLN A 34 -8.20 4.08 8.23
CA GLN A 34 -8.55 3.81 6.83
C GLN A 34 -7.37 4.06 5.88
N LEU A 35 -6.71 5.21 5.99
CA LEU A 35 -5.55 5.55 5.17
C LEU A 35 -4.33 4.67 5.49
N GLY A 36 -4.12 4.34 6.77
CA GLY A 36 -3.00 3.53 7.23
C GLY A 36 -3.05 2.10 6.70
N PHE A 37 -4.22 1.47 6.80
CA PHE A 37 -4.42 0.14 6.23
C PHE A 37 -4.27 0.17 4.71
N ARG A 38 -4.89 1.14 4.03
CA ARG A 38 -4.75 1.28 2.56
C ARG A 38 -3.29 1.37 2.11
N ASP A 39 -2.52 2.25 2.72
CA ASP A 39 -1.12 2.44 2.34
C ASP A 39 -0.29 1.19 2.68
N ALA A 40 -0.50 0.57 3.85
CA ALA A 40 0.19 -0.66 4.24
C ALA A 40 -0.07 -1.80 3.24
N LEU A 41 -1.29 -1.89 2.71
CA LEU A 41 -1.64 -2.84 1.65
C LEU A 41 -0.83 -2.58 0.38
N PHE A 42 -0.79 -1.35 -0.10
CA PHE A 42 -0.03 -0.99 -1.29
C PHE A 42 1.47 -1.20 -1.12
N GLU A 43 2.02 -0.85 0.05
CA GLU A 43 3.43 -1.06 0.36
C GLU A 43 3.79 -2.55 0.46
N SER A 44 2.89 -3.39 0.98
CA SER A 44 3.12 -4.84 1.04
C SER A 44 3.13 -5.49 -0.35
N ALA A 45 2.30 -5.01 -1.28
CA ALA A 45 2.20 -5.58 -2.63
C ALA A 45 3.46 -5.32 -3.49
N ILE A 46 4.13 -4.20 -3.27
CA ILE A 46 5.32 -3.81 -4.04
C ILE A 46 6.63 -4.30 -3.44
N LEU A 47 6.58 -5.12 -2.38
CA LEU A 47 7.78 -5.53 -1.64
C LEU A 47 8.75 -6.34 -2.51
N VAL A 48 8.25 -7.28 -3.31
CA VAL A 48 9.09 -8.01 -4.28
C VAL A 48 9.67 -7.04 -5.30
N HIS A 49 8.83 -6.17 -5.88
CA HIS A 49 9.22 -5.21 -6.91
C HIS A 49 10.38 -4.33 -6.46
N ARG A 50 10.33 -3.79 -5.24
CA ARG A 50 11.38 -2.92 -4.68
C ARG A 50 12.71 -3.63 -4.43
N ASN A 51 12.68 -4.94 -4.21
CA ASN A 51 13.86 -5.75 -3.95
C ASN A 51 14.36 -6.46 -5.21
N LEU A 52 13.91 -6.08 -6.41
CA LEU A 52 14.44 -6.62 -7.66
C LEU A 52 15.72 -5.89 -8.08
N ARG A 53 16.72 -6.65 -8.50
CA ARG A 53 17.95 -6.12 -9.10
C ARG A 53 17.77 -5.97 -10.60
N ALA A 54 17.24 -4.82 -11.01
CA ALA A 54 17.07 -4.47 -12.43
C ALA A 54 16.97 -2.95 -12.62
N ASP A 55 17.51 -2.44 -13.72
CA ASP A 55 17.31 -1.05 -14.14
C ASP A 55 16.08 -0.91 -15.04
N LEU A 56 15.88 -1.92 -15.92
CA LEU A 56 14.75 -2.04 -16.81
C LEU A 56 14.09 -3.41 -16.65
N VAL A 57 12.77 -3.42 -16.79
CA VAL A 57 11.92 -4.60 -16.67
C VAL A 57 11.10 -4.76 -17.95
N LEU A 58 11.15 -5.96 -18.50
CA LEU A 58 10.34 -6.40 -19.63
C LEU A 58 9.18 -7.26 -19.12
N ILE A 59 7.94 -6.92 -19.49
CA ILE A 59 6.75 -7.73 -19.18
C ILE A 59 5.84 -7.84 -20.40
N ASN A 60 4.93 -8.82 -20.42
CA ASN A 60 3.85 -8.82 -21.40
C ASN A 60 2.86 -7.66 -21.08
N PRO A 61 2.42 -6.84 -22.06
CA PRO A 61 1.51 -5.72 -21.83
C PRO A 61 0.14 -6.08 -21.26
N GLN A 62 -0.27 -7.35 -21.37
CA GLN A 62 -1.51 -7.87 -20.79
C GLN A 62 -1.37 -8.20 -19.28
N SER A 63 -0.14 -8.14 -18.74
CA SER A 63 0.10 -8.36 -17.31
C SER A 63 -0.38 -7.15 -16.51
N GLN A 64 -1.20 -7.41 -15.49
CA GLN A 64 -1.77 -6.37 -14.64
C GLN A 64 -1.20 -6.37 -13.22
N ALA A 65 -0.79 -7.53 -12.72
CA ALA A 65 -0.29 -7.72 -11.36
C ALA A 65 0.76 -8.82 -11.31
N PHE A 66 1.66 -8.76 -10.32
CA PHE A 66 2.80 -9.66 -10.18
C PHE A 66 2.44 -11.13 -10.00
N PHE A 67 1.36 -11.42 -9.28
CA PHE A 67 0.89 -12.78 -9.07
C PHE A 67 0.20 -13.39 -10.31
N ALA A 68 -0.09 -12.58 -11.33
CA ALA A 68 -0.84 -12.95 -12.54
C ALA A 68 -0.17 -12.42 -13.82
N MET A 69 1.15 -12.58 -13.90
CA MET A 69 1.94 -12.19 -15.07
C MET A 69 1.58 -13.03 -16.30
N GLN A 70 1.50 -12.36 -17.46
CA GLN A 70 1.31 -13.02 -18.74
C GLN A 70 2.67 -13.39 -19.33
N GLN A 71 2.74 -14.57 -19.91
CA GLN A 71 3.98 -15.10 -20.48
C GLN A 71 4.35 -14.37 -21.78
N PHE A 72 5.66 -14.27 -22.06
CA PHE A 72 6.16 -13.84 -23.36
C PHE A 72 7.44 -14.59 -23.75
N PRO A 73 7.79 -14.63 -25.07
CA PRO A 73 8.94 -15.39 -25.53
C PRO A 73 10.25 -14.83 -24.97
N ARG A 74 11.04 -15.69 -24.30
CA ARG A 74 12.36 -15.40 -23.74
C ARG A 74 13.30 -14.74 -24.77
N ARG A 75 13.13 -15.05 -26.05
CA ARG A 75 13.87 -14.43 -27.17
C ARG A 75 13.83 -12.89 -27.13
N ARG A 76 12.71 -12.29 -26.72
CA ARG A 76 12.57 -10.82 -26.60
C ARG A 76 13.54 -10.25 -25.57
N LEU A 77 13.73 -10.93 -24.44
CA LEU A 77 14.72 -10.52 -23.45
C LEU A 77 16.16 -10.67 -23.99
N TYR A 78 16.46 -11.75 -24.71
CA TYR A 78 17.78 -11.95 -25.33
C TYR A 78 18.14 -10.89 -26.37
N GLN A 79 17.17 -10.29 -27.05
CA GLN A 79 17.44 -9.18 -27.98
C GLN A 79 18.06 -7.97 -27.26
N ALA A 80 17.76 -7.74 -25.98
CA ALA A 80 18.33 -6.64 -25.21
C ALA A 80 19.87 -6.73 -25.10
N LEU A 81 20.44 -7.94 -25.09
CA LEU A 81 21.91 -8.15 -25.08
C LEU A 81 22.61 -7.65 -26.35
N SER A 82 21.88 -7.28 -27.41
CA SER A 82 22.48 -6.67 -28.60
C SER A 82 22.93 -5.23 -28.39
N LEU A 83 22.43 -4.56 -27.34
CA LEU A 83 22.89 -3.24 -26.96
C LEU A 83 24.13 -3.34 -26.08
N PRO A 84 25.25 -2.66 -26.41
CA PRO A 84 26.47 -2.72 -25.62
C PRO A 84 26.27 -2.18 -24.20
N GLU A 85 25.28 -1.32 -23.97
CA GLU A 85 24.96 -0.75 -22.66
C GLU A 85 24.33 -1.75 -21.68
N VAL A 86 23.86 -2.91 -22.15
CA VAL A 86 23.26 -3.94 -21.31
C VAL A 86 24.35 -4.86 -20.76
N ALA A 87 24.51 -4.88 -19.44
CA ALA A 87 25.50 -5.71 -18.76
C ALA A 87 25.04 -7.17 -18.63
N SER A 88 23.76 -7.38 -18.28
CA SER A 88 23.19 -8.72 -18.12
C SER A 88 21.67 -8.72 -18.27
N ILE A 89 21.12 -9.90 -18.52
CA ILE A 89 19.68 -10.17 -18.52
C ILE A 89 19.37 -11.37 -17.65
N SER A 90 18.20 -11.35 -17.02
CA SER A 90 17.76 -12.42 -16.13
C SER A 90 16.28 -12.73 -16.35
N PRO A 91 15.92 -13.90 -16.89
CA PRO A 91 14.53 -14.33 -16.93
C PRO A 91 14.08 -14.73 -15.52
N MET A 92 12.89 -14.29 -15.15
CA MET A 92 12.21 -14.65 -13.91
C MET A 92 10.85 -15.26 -14.23
N TYR A 93 10.54 -16.32 -13.51
CA TYR A 93 9.26 -17.03 -13.57
C TYR A 93 8.51 -16.80 -12.27
N VAL A 94 7.23 -16.47 -12.38
CA VAL A 94 6.40 -16.10 -11.22
C VAL A 94 5.01 -16.67 -11.43
N ASP A 95 4.55 -17.46 -10.47
CA ASP A 95 3.19 -17.99 -10.46
C ASP A 95 2.84 -18.56 -9.07
N LEU A 96 1.57 -18.85 -8.84
CA LEU A 96 1.05 -19.40 -7.59
C LEU A 96 0.88 -20.93 -7.69
N LEU A 97 1.30 -21.66 -6.65
CA LEU A 97 1.05 -23.11 -6.55
C LEU A 97 0.45 -23.53 -5.21
N PRO A 98 -0.29 -24.64 -5.18
CA PRO A 98 -0.73 -25.23 -3.93
C PRO A 98 0.48 -25.74 -3.12
N TRP A 99 0.76 -25.10 -1.99
CA TRP A 99 1.69 -25.53 -0.95
C TRP A 99 0.96 -26.29 0.12
N LYS A 100 1.38 -27.52 0.39
CA LYS A 100 0.86 -28.32 1.50
C LYS A 100 1.72 -28.07 2.73
N SER A 101 1.19 -27.41 3.75
CA SER A 101 1.89 -27.19 5.01
C SER A 101 2.35 -28.52 5.63
N PRO A 102 3.59 -28.61 6.16
CA PRO A 102 4.08 -29.80 6.87
C PRO A 102 3.29 -30.09 8.16
N VAL A 103 2.70 -29.05 8.76
CA VAL A 103 1.83 -29.16 9.93
C VAL A 103 0.52 -28.44 9.62
N CYS A 104 -0.60 -29.14 9.75
CA CYS A 104 -1.91 -28.53 9.51
C CYS A 104 -2.22 -27.51 10.60
N PRO A 105 -2.64 -26.28 10.26
CA PRO A 105 -2.96 -25.27 11.25
C PRO A 105 -4.15 -25.73 12.11
N PRO A 106 -4.18 -25.41 13.43
CA PRO A 106 -5.22 -25.83 14.36
C PRO A 106 -6.51 -24.99 14.21
N THR A 107 -6.87 -24.56 12.99
CA THR A 107 -8.08 -23.76 12.75
C THR A 107 -9.27 -24.64 12.38
N PRO A 108 -10.44 -24.47 13.03
CA PRO A 108 -11.62 -25.30 12.82
C PRO A 108 -12.25 -25.19 11.41
N THR A 109 -11.75 -24.28 10.57
CA THR A 109 -12.19 -24.05 9.19
C THR A 109 -11.20 -24.52 8.12
N ALA A 110 -10.00 -25.01 8.50
CA ALA A 110 -9.00 -25.47 7.54
C ALA A 110 -9.30 -26.91 7.10
N THR A 111 -10.20 -27.08 6.13
CA THR A 111 -10.53 -28.39 5.52
C THR A 111 -9.35 -28.99 4.71
N SER A 112 -8.33 -28.17 4.42
CA SER A 112 -7.14 -28.57 3.66
C SER A 112 -5.90 -27.91 4.24
N CYS A 113 -4.82 -28.68 4.41
CA CYS A 113 -3.51 -28.18 4.79
C CYS A 113 -2.77 -27.55 3.61
N THR A 114 -3.49 -27.28 2.51
CA THR A 114 -2.93 -26.74 1.27
C THR A 114 -3.41 -25.32 1.03
N ARG A 115 -2.48 -24.41 0.76
CA ARG A 115 -2.75 -23.00 0.41
C ARG A 115 -1.90 -22.56 -0.78
N SER A 116 -2.35 -21.56 -1.53
CA SER A 116 -1.55 -21.01 -2.62
C SER A 116 -0.33 -20.27 -2.07
N ILE A 117 0.86 -20.59 -2.58
CA ILE A 117 2.12 -19.92 -2.26
C ILE A 117 2.69 -19.29 -3.52
N LEU A 118 3.31 -18.11 -3.40
CA LEU A 118 4.00 -17.46 -4.52
C LEU A 118 5.34 -18.15 -4.76
N VAL A 119 5.54 -18.67 -5.96
CA VAL A 119 6.79 -19.32 -6.36
C VAL A 119 7.51 -18.42 -7.33
N MET A 120 8.75 -18.07 -6.99
CA MET A 120 9.64 -17.26 -7.82
C MET A 120 10.83 -18.11 -8.27
N GLY A 121 10.98 -18.28 -9.58
CA GLY A 121 12.05 -19.05 -10.21
C GLY A 121 13.01 -18.15 -10.99
N PHE A 122 14.31 -18.28 -10.79
CA PHE A 122 15.33 -17.60 -11.59
C PHE A 122 16.62 -18.42 -11.71
N ASN A 123 17.53 -18.02 -12.59
CA ASN A 123 18.81 -18.72 -12.76
C ASN A 123 19.72 -18.49 -11.54
N PRO A 124 20.13 -19.53 -10.79
CA PRO A 124 20.93 -19.41 -9.56
C PRO A 124 22.42 -19.12 -9.81
N ALA A 125 22.80 -18.70 -11.02
CA ALA A 125 24.14 -18.19 -11.32
C ALA A 125 24.39 -16.80 -10.70
N PHE A 126 23.32 -16.02 -10.53
CA PHE A 126 23.35 -14.67 -9.95
C PHE A 126 22.02 -14.42 -9.23
N SER A 127 22.02 -13.66 -8.14
CA SER A 127 20.77 -13.27 -7.49
C SER A 127 20.10 -12.14 -8.26
N VAL A 128 18.81 -12.30 -8.54
CA VAL A 128 17.94 -11.25 -9.10
C VAL A 128 17.17 -10.47 -8.03
N LEU A 129 17.28 -10.92 -6.77
CA LEU A 129 16.63 -10.31 -5.61
C LEU A 129 17.69 -9.79 -4.64
N ASP A 130 17.43 -8.64 -4.03
CA ASP A 130 18.32 -7.99 -3.09
C ASP A 130 18.14 -8.50 -1.65
N PHE A 131 18.24 -9.82 -1.47
CA PHE A 131 18.21 -10.48 -0.15
C PHE A 131 19.56 -11.17 0.12
N PRO A 132 20.28 -10.78 1.19
CA PRO A 132 21.54 -11.43 1.56
C PRO A 132 21.39 -12.95 1.77
N GLU A 133 20.26 -13.38 2.33
CA GLU A 133 19.98 -14.80 2.56
C GLU A 133 19.76 -15.57 1.26
N VAL A 134 19.18 -14.94 0.23
CA VAL A 134 18.99 -15.56 -1.08
C VAL A 134 20.33 -15.74 -1.77
N GLU A 135 21.17 -14.70 -1.75
CA GLU A 135 22.54 -14.75 -2.29
C GLU A 135 23.36 -15.87 -1.63
N ALA A 136 23.29 -15.99 -0.30
CA ALA A 136 24.00 -17.03 0.45
C ALA A 136 23.54 -18.47 0.11
N ASN A 137 22.30 -18.64 -0.36
CA ASN A 137 21.70 -19.94 -0.60
C ASN A 137 21.49 -20.29 -2.09
N LEU A 138 22.06 -19.51 -3.03
CA LEU A 138 21.98 -19.81 -4.47
C LEU A 138 22.50 -21.22 -4.82
N GLY A 139 23.51 -21.70 -4.11
CA GLY A 139 24.05 -23.06 -4.27
C GLY A 139 23.05 -24.17 -3.92
N GLN A 140 22.12 -23.90 -2.98
CA GLN A 140 21.13 -24.88 -2.53
C GLN A 140 20.04 -25.09 -3.57
N ILE A 141 19.49 -24.01 -4.14
CA ILE A 141 18.40 -24.10 -5.12
C ILE A 141 18.84 -24.65 -6.50
N ARG A 142 20.14 -24.88 -6.72
CA ARG A 142 20.66 -25.66 -7.86
C ARG A 142 20.33 -27.14 -7.75
N GLN A 143 20.19 -27.64 -6.52
CA GLN A 143 19.82 -29.03 -6.27
C GLN A 143 18.36 -29.25 -6.67
N ALA A 144 18.04 -30.47 -7.10
CA ALA A 144 16.69 -30.80 -7.54
C ALA A 144 15.69 -30.68 -6.39
N ASP A 145 14.55 -30.06 -6.66
CA ASP A 145 13.41 -29.97 -5.74
C ASP A 145 13.74 -29.24 -4.42
N VAL A 146 14.72 -28.35 -4.45
CA VAL A 146 15.08 -27.49 -3.32
C VAL A 146 14.51 -26.09 -3.49
N VAL A 147 13.96 -25.56 -2.40
CA VAL A 147 13.37 -24.23 -2.31
C VAL A 147 13.91 -23.44 -1.13
N LEU A 148 13.95 -22.11 -1.25
CA LEU A 148 14.09 -21.21 -0.11
C LEU A 148 12.69 -20.81 0.35
N PHE A 149 12.44 -20.87 1.65
CA PHE A 149 11.15 -20.54 2.24
C PHE A 149 11.21 -19.20 2.97
N ASP A 150 10.15 -18.41 2.84
CA ASP A 150 10.03 -17.12 3.52
C ASP A 150 9.63 -17.34 4.99
N ARG A 151 10.58 -17.07 5.91
CA ARG A 151 10.45 -17.39 7.34
C ARG A 151 9.45 -16.50 8.10
N ILE A 152 8.95 -15.45 7.45
CA ILE A 152 7.88 -14.58 7.96
C ILE A 152 6.59 -14.72 7.11
N SER A 153 6.43 -15.83 6.39
CA SER A 153 5.14 -16.25 5.84
C SER A 153 4.12 -16.50 6.96
N ARG A 154 2.83 -16.41 6.65
CA ARG A 154 1.75 -16.72 7.59
C ARG A 154 1.87 -18.15 8.17
N GLU A 155 1.46 -18.35 9.42
CA GLU A 155 1.63 -19.64 10.11
C GLU A 155 0.90 -20.80 9.42
N GLU A 156 -0.13 -20.52 8.63
CA GLU A 156 -0.84 -21.54 7.86
C GLU A 156 0.01 -22.25 6.80
N PHE A 157 1.20 -21.75 6.50
CA PHE A 157 2.21 -22.43 5.66
C PHE A 157 3.14 -23.35 6.46
N GLY A 158 2.99 -23.42 7.79
CA GLY A 158 3.83 -24.20 8.71
C GLY A 158 5.10 -23.47 9.14
N THR A 159 5.07 -22.14 9.16
CA THR A 159 6.24 -21.27 9.35
C THR A 159 6.98 -21.55 10.65
N GLU A 160 6.30 -21.63 11.80
CA GLU A 160 6.92 -21.91 13.09
C GLU A 160 7.62 -23.27 13.09
N PHE A 161 6.96 -24.30 12.53
CA PHE A 161 7.55 -25.62 12.37
C PHE A 161 8.79 -25.60 11.48
N ILE A 162 8.71 -25.00 10.28
CA ILE A 162 9.83 -24.91 9.34
C ILE A 162 11.01 -24.18 9.98
N ASN A 163 10.75 -23.04 10.64
CA ASN A 163 11.78 -22.25 11.31
C ASN A 163 12.47 -23.04 12.43
N LYS A 164 11.69 -23.75 13.25
CA LYS A 164 12.21 -24.58 14.35
C LYS A 164 13.06 -25.75 13.87
N GLU A 165 12.58 -26.48 12.85
CA GLU A 165 13.28 -27.63 12.29
C GLU A 165 14.57 -27.22 11.58
N PHE A 166 14.52 -26.13 10.81
CA PHE A 166 15.68 -25.59 10.11
C PHE A 166 16.73 -25.07 11.11
N ALA A 167 16.32 -24.36 12.17
CA ALA A 167 17.22 -23.92 13.24
C ALA A 167 17.86 -25.10 13.99
N ALA A 168 17.19 -26.25 14.06
CA ALA A 168 17.72 -27.48 14.63
C ALA A 168 18.61 -28.29 13.65
N GLY A 169 18.84 -27.80 12.43
CA GLY A 169 19.62 -28.48 11.39
C GLY A 169 18.95 -29.74 10.84
N ARG A 170 17.63 -29.89 11.03
CA ARG A 170 16.87 -31.05 10.54
C ARG A 170 16.33 -30.77 9.13
N PRO A 171 16.33 -31.76 8.23
CA PRO A 171 15.81 -31.58 6.88
C PRO A 171 14.29 -31.39 6.93
N VAL A 172 13.81 -30.32 6.30
CA VAL A 172 12.38 -30.02 6.20
C VAL A 172 11.89 -30.38 4.81
N GLN A 173 10.97 -31.34 4.72
CA GLN A 173 10.35 -31.77 3.48
C GLN A 173 8.85 -31.47 3.49
N THR A 174 8.35 -31.09 2.32
CA THR A 174 6.97 -30.66 2.12
C THR A 174 6.56 -30.90 0.66
N GLU A 175 5.40 -30.41 0.24
CA GLU A 175 4.85 -30.65 -1.09
C GLU A 175 4.34 -29.35 -1.72
N ILE A 176 4.82 -29.06 -2.94
CA ILE A 176 4.30 -28.03 -3.84
C ILE A 176 3.65 -28.72 -5.03
N ASN A 177 2.38 -28.46 -5.29
CA ASN A 177 1.66 -28.98 -6.45
C ASN A 177 1.80 -30.51 -6.65
N ARG A 178 1.65 -31.29 -5.56
CA ARG A 178 1.84 -32.76 -5.56
C ARG A 178 3.26 -33.23 -5.88
N ARG A 179 4.23 -32.32 -5.81
CA ARG A 179 5.66 -32.60 -5.94
C ARG A 179 6.34 -32.40 -4.59
N ARG A 180 7.08 -33.41 -4.14
CA ARG A 180 7.86 -33.31 -2.91
C ARG A 180 9.02 -32.33 -3.12
N VAL A 181 9.20 -31.42 -2.17
CA VAL A 181 10.27 -30.43 -2.16
C VAL A 181 10.94 -30.38 -0.79
N GLN A 182 12.19 -29.92 -0.76
CA GLN A 182 12.97 -29.71 0.45
C GLN A 182 13.25 -28.22 0.66
N VAL A 183 13.12 -27.74 1.89
CA VAL A 183 13.54 -26.39 2.27
C VAL A 183 15.05 -26.39 2.48
N GLY A 184 15.77 -25.72 1.58
CA GLY A 184 17.24 -25.63 1.59
C GLY A 184 17.79 -24.33 2.17
N GLY A 185 16.93 -23.38 2.50
CA GLY A 185 17.30 -22.10 3.09
C GLY A 185 16.08 -21.26 3.44
N LEU A 186 16.30 -20.20 4.19
CA LEU A 186 15.26 -19.29 4.66
C LEU A 186 15.61 -17.84 4.29
N PHE A 187 14.64 -17.06 3.83
CA PHE A 187 14.76 -15.63 3.56
C PHE A 187 13.62 -14.85 4.23
N GLU A 188 13.70 -13.52 4.25
CA GLU A 188 12.69 -12.64 4.87
C GLU A 188 12.09 -11.69 3.83
N LEU A 189 10.85 -11.97 3.43
CA LEU A 189 10.04 -11.09 2.58
C LEU A 189 8.75 -10.72 3.30
N GLY A 190 7.99 -11.71 3.76
CA GLY A 190 6.75 -11.53 4.51
C GLY A 190 5.51 -11.67 3.65
N ALA A 191 4.38 -11.87 4.34
CA ALA A 191 3.09 -11.89 3.70
C ALA A 191 2.79 -10.54 3.02
N SER A 192 2.34 -10.61 1.78
CA SER A 192 1.84 -9.48 1.00
C SER A 192 0.38 -9.70 0.67
N PHE A 193 -0.29 -8.65 0.22
CA PHE A 193 -1.66 -8.82 -0.26
C PHE A 193 -1.74 -9.67 -1.55
N SER A 194 -0.64 -9.77 -2.31
CA SER A 194 -0.53 -10.64 -3.49
C SER A 194 -0.34 -12.11 -3.11
N ALA A 195 0.32 -12.39 -1.97
CA ALA A 195 0.54 -13.75 -1.47
C ALA A 195 0.90 -13.79 0.03
N ASP A 196 0.24 -14.68 0.77
CA ASP A 196 0.44 -14.89 2.22
C ASP A 196 1.69 -15.72 2.58
N GLY A 197 2.35 -16.30 1.58
CA GLY A 197 3.58 -17.06 1.72
C GLY A 197 4.37 -17.06 0.42
N ASN A 198 5.69 -17.11 0.55
CA ASN A 198 6.60 -16.94 -0.59
C ASN A 198 7.70 -18.01 -0.59
N VAL A 199 8.04 -18.46 -1.78
CA VAL A 199 9.09 -19.43 -2.04
C VAL A 199 9.95 -18.99 -3.22
N ILE A 200 11.26 -19.13 -3.08
CA ILE A 200 12.24 -18.89 -4.14
C ILE A 200 12.90 -20.21 -4.54
N THR A 201 13.10 -20.43 -5.83
CA THR A 201 13.79 -21.61 -6.35
C THR A 201 14.52 -21.31 -7.67
N SER A 202 15.21 -22.31 -8.24
CA SER A 202 15.82 -22.18 -9.55
C SER A 202 14.77 -22.25 -10.66
N ASP A 203 15.08 -21.65 -11.81
CA ASP A 203 14.30 -21.78 -13.05
C ASP A 203 14.01 -23.25 -13.42
N LEU A 204 14.98 -24.15 -13.28
CA LEU A 204 14.80 -25.58 -13.54
C LEU A 204 13.82 -26.23 -12.55
N ASN A 205 13.93 -25.93 -11.26
CA ASN A 205 12.99 -26.44 -10.26
C ASN A 205 11.59 -25.87 -10.44
N PHE A 206 11.48 -24.57 -10.77
CA PHE A 206 10.21 -23.95 -11.14
C PHE A 206 9.54 -24.73 -12.28
N LEU A 207 10.23 -24.96 -13.40
CA LEU A 207 9.66 -25.68 -14.54
C LEU A 207 9.25 -27.13 -14.20
N ARG A 208 9.91 -27.78 -13.24
CA ARG A 208 9.50 -29.10 -12.72
C ARG A 208 8.22 -29.06 -11.89
N MET A 209 7.95 -27.94 -11.22
CA MET A 209 6.72 -27.70 -10.44
C MET A 209 5.53 -27.31 -11.32
N PHE A 210 5.81 -26.77 -12.52
CA PHE A 210 4.81 -26.37 -13.51
C PHE A 210 4.97 -27.14 -14.83
N PRO A 211 4.45 -28.38 -14.95
CA PRO A 211 4.66 -29.21 -16.14
C PRO A 211 4.07 -28.62 -17.45
N GLY A 212 3.14 -27.66 -17.35
CA GLY A 212 2.59 -26.95 -18.51
C GLY A 212 3.40 -25.72 -18.96
N ARG A 213 4.40 -25.29 -18.18
CA ARG A 213 5.25 -24.14 -18.49
C ARG A 213 6.40 -24.56 -19.41
N GLN A 214 6.75 -23.70 -20.36
CA GLN A 214 7.89 -23.91 -21.25
C GLN A 214 9.05 -22.97 -20.87
N ALA A 215 10.28 -23.47 -20.88
CA ALA A 215 11.48 -22.67 -20.59
C ALA A 215 11.70 -21.49 -21.57
N ALA A 216 11.04 -21.52 -22.72
CA ALA A 216 11.08 -20.46 -23.72
C ALA A 216 10.09 -19.32 -23.44
N GLN A 217 9.20 -19.47 -22.46
CA GLN A 217 8.16 -18.50 -22.09
C GLN A 217 8.42 -18.02 -20.67
N ILE A 218 8.66 -16.71 -20.48
CA ILE A 218 9.01 -16.11 -19.19
C ILE A 218 7.94 -15.12 -18.76
N ASP A 219 7.89 -14.80 -17.48
CA ASP A 219 6.90 -13.89 -16.90
C ASP A 219 7.44 -12.46 -16.78
N VAL A 220 8.69 -12.35 -16.30
CA VAL A 220 9.37 -11.08 -16.09
C VAL A 220 10.79 -11.18 -16.64
N GLY A 221 11.19 -10.20 -17.46
CA GLY A 221 12.54 -10.09 -17.98
C GLY A 221 13.28 -8.95 -17.32
N LEU A 222 14.31 -9.26 -16.53
CA LEU A 222 15.09 -8.25 -15.83
C LEU A 222 16.32 -7.89 -16.66
N ILE A 223 16.59 -6.59 -16.79
CA ILE A 223 17.73 -6.05 -17.55
C ILE A 223 18.55 -5.17 -16.60
N THR A 224 19.84 -5.49 -16.50
CA THR A 224 20.82 -4.69 -15.76
C THR A 224 21.75 -4.00 -16.76
N LEU A 225 21.92 -2.69 -16.62
CA LEU A 225 22.76 -1.87 -17.46
C LEU A 225 24.19 -1.80 -16.91
N GLN A 226 25.13 -1.35 -17.73
CA GLN A 226 26.48 -1.06 -17.27
C GLN A 226 26.46 0.07 -16.24
N PRO A 227 27.32 0.04 -15.19
CA PRO A 227 27.39 1.09 -14.19
C PRO A 227 27.61 2.48 -14.82
N GLY A 228 26.80 3.47 -14.43
CA GLY A 228 26.88 4.84 -14.94
C GLY A 228 26.15 5.09 -16.26
N THR A 229 25.39 4.12 -16.76
CA THR A 229 24.56 4.26 -17.97
C THR A 229 23.23 4.96 -17.65
N ASP A 230 22.86 5.95 -18.46
CA ASP A 230 21.54 6.57 -18.38
C ASP A 230 20.45 5.61 -18.88
N VAL A 231 19.44 5.36 -18.04
CA VAL A 231 18.35 4.40 -18.31
C VAL A 231 17.48 4.83 -19.49
N GLU A 232 17.19 6.12 -19.60
CA GLU A 232 16.24 6.67 -20.57
C GLU A 232 16.67 6.51 -22.05
N PRO A 233 17.91 6.86 -22.44
CA PRO A 233 18.41 6.60 -23.78
C PRO A 233 18.40 5.11 -24.15
N VAL A 234 18.78 4.23 -23.23
CA VAL A 234 18.79 2.77 -23.47
C VAL A 234 17.38 2.25 -23.63
N ARG A 235 16.43 2.71 -22.80
CA ARG A 235 15.01 2.39 -22.93
C ARG A 235 14.47 2.78 -24.32
N ALA A 236 14.82 3.96 -24.83
CA ALA A 236 14.43 4.39 -26.17
C ALA A 236 15.00 3.47 -27.27
N LYS A 237 16.28 3.09 -27.17
CA LYS A 237 16.91 2.13 -28.10
C LYS A 237 16.23 0.76 -28.05
N LEU A 238 15.92 0.26 -26.86
CA LEU A 238 15.23 -1.02 -26.70
C LEU A 238 13.80 -0.97 -27.25
N ARG A 239 13.09 0.14 -27.09
CA ARG A 239 11.76 0.32 -27.69
C ARG A 239 11.82 0.24 -29.21
N GLN A 240 12.81 0.90 -29.82
CA GLN A 240 13.05 0.80 -31.26
C GLN A 240 13.43 -0.61 -31.69
N LEU A 241 14.32 -1.29 -30.96
CA LEU A 241 14.79 -2.64 -31.27
C LEU A 241 13.68 -3.69 -31.20
N LEU A 242 12.82 -3.59 -30.18
CA LEU A 242 11.75 -4.55 -29.93
C LEU A 242 10.47 -4.21 -30.70
N ASN A 243 10.47 -3.10 -31.45
CA ASN A 243 9.30 -2.52 -32.13
C ASN A 243 8.12 -2.27 -31.18
N THR A 244 8.42 -1.74 -29.99
CA THR A 244 7.41 -1.40 -28.99
C THR A 244 7.16 0.11 -29.02
N GLU A 245 6.21 0.55 -29.85
CA GLU A 245 5.77 1.95 -29.81
C GLU A 245 4.96 2.21 -28.52
N LEU A 246 5.42 3.12 -27.67
CA LEU A 246 4.64 3.69 -26.59
C LEU A 246 4.11 5.04 -27.06
N LYS A 247 2.84 5.11 -27.50
CA LYS A 247 2.25 6.32 -28.09
C LYS A 247 1.02 6.80 -27.34
N ILE A 248 1.10 7.01 -26.01
CA ILE A 248 0.14 7.87 -25.30
C ILE A 248 0.88 8.66 -24.20
N PRO A 249 1.06 9.99 -24.34
CA PRO A 249 1.49 10.86 -23.25
C PRO A 249 0.45 10.85 -22.12
N GLY A 250 0.85 10.54 -20.90
CA GLY A 250 -0.01 10.59 -19.71
C GLY A 250 -0.69 9.28 -19.29
N GLN A 251 -0.47 8.17 -20.01
CA GLN A 251 -0.83 6.82 -19.55
C GLN A 251 0.46 6.05 -19.20
N PHE A 252 0.70 5.90 -17.90
CA PHE A 252 1.91 5.29 -17.32
C PHE A 252 1.94 3.75 -17.38
N LEU A 253 1.04 3.12 -18.13
CA LEU A 253 0.82 1.68 -18.06
C LEU A 253 0.97 1.10 -19.46
N CYS A 254 1.49 -0.12 -19.55
CA CYS A 254 1.50 -0.94 -20.76
C CYS A 254 0.11 -1.14 -21.40
N GLN A 255 -0.94 -0.63 -20.74
CA GLN A 255 -2.32 -0.48 -21.19
C GLN A 255 -2.42 0.67 -22.22
N GLY A 256 -2.22 0.33 -23.49
CA GLY A 256 -2.39 1.27 -24.60
C GLY A 256 -2.07 0.69 -25.98
N ALA A 257 -1.47 -0.51 -26.04
CA ALA A 257 -1.02 -1.11 -27.29
C ALA A 257 -2.01 -2.10 -27.93
N SER A 258 -3.31 -1.81 -27.87
CA SER A 258 -4.31 -2.58 -28.61
C SER A 258 -4.91 -1.68 -29.68
N GLY A 259 -4.55 -1.91 -30.96
CA GLY A 259 -5.34 -1.34 -32.05
C GLY A 259 -4.66 -1.13 -33.40
N SER A 260 -3.32 -1.19 -33.54
CA SER A 260 -2.68 -1.07 -34.86
C SER A 260 -2.16 -2.44 -35.35
N PRO A 261 -2.60 -2.94 -36.51
CA PRO A 261 -2.15 -4.24 -37.05
C PRO A 261 -0.67 -4.27 -37.48
N GLU A 262 0.04 -3.14 -37.44
CA GLU A 262 1.47 -3.04 -37.78
C GLU A 262 2.43 -3.18 -36.58
N PHE A 263 1.96 -2.99 -35.34
CA PHE A 263 2.80 -3.05 -34.13
C PHE A 263 2.26 -4.10 -33.15
N ALA A 264 2.76 -5.33 -33.27
CA ALA A 264 2.55 -6.37 -32.27
C ALA A 264 3.43 -6.07 -31.04
N ASN A 265 2.99 -5.17 -30.17
CA ASN A 265 3.64 -4.94 -28.87
C ASN A 265 3.36 -6.17 -27.99
N ASP A 266 4.17 -7.20 -28.12
CA ASP A 266 4.11 -8.42 -27.29
C ASP A 266 4.88 -8.26 -25.97
N VAL A 267 5.65 -7.18 -25.83
CA VAL A 267 6.40 -6.82 -24.62
C VAL A 267 6.29 -5.32 -24.32
N CYS A 268 6.42 -4.97 -23.05
CA CYS A 268 6.45 -3.62 -22.51
C CYS A 268 7.75 -3.41 -21.75
N ILE A 269 8.34 -2.23 -21.87
CA ILE A 269 9.61 -1.88 -21.21
C ILE A 269 9.34 -0.79 -20.17
N LEU A 270 9.58 -1.15 -18.92
CA LEU A 270 9.39 -0.31 -17.75
C LEU A 270 10.74 -0.05 -17.09
N THR A 271 10.91 1.12 -16.48
CA THR A 271 11.94 1.31 -15.45
C THR A 271 11.55 0.56 -14.19
N HIS A 272 12.51 0.31 -13.30
CA HIS A 272 12.22 -0.26 -11.98
C HIS A 272 11.12 0.52 -11.22
N GLY A 273 11.17 1.86 -11.25
CA GLY A 273 10.17 2.71 -10.62
C GLY A 273 8.78 2.60 -11.26
N GLU A 274 8.71 2.53 -12.58
CA GLU A 274 7.45 2.30 -13.30
C GLU A 274 6.87 0.90 -13.03
N PHE A 275 7.71 -0.11 -12.82
CA PHE A 275 7.26 -1.45 -12.46
C PHE A 275 6.66 -1.51 -11.04
N VAL A 276 7.24 -0.77 -10.09
CA VAL A 276 6.66 -0.58 -8.75
C VAL A 276 5.32 0.16 -8.83
N GLU A 277 5.23 1.20 -9.66
CA GLU A 277 4.00 1.99 -9.79
C GLU A 277 2.89 1.24 -10.52
N LEU A 278 3.22 0.37 -11.48
CA LEU A 278 2.27 -0.53 -12.15
C LEU A 278 1.51 -1.38 -11.13
N GLU A 279 2.23 -2.03 -10.22
CA GLU A 279 1.63 -2.85 -9.17
C GLU A 279 0.84 -1.99 -8.16
N ARG A 280 1.39 -0.85 -7.71
CA ARG A 280 0.65 0.08 -6.84
C ARG A 280 -0.66 0.52 -7.48
N HIS A 281 -0.63 0.85 -8.77
CA HIS A 281 -1.80 1.29 -9.52
C HIS A 281 -2.85 0.19 -9.61
N TYR A 282 -2.45 -1.05 -9.91
CA TYR A 282 -3.36 -2.20 -9.93
C TYR A 282 -4.13 -2.35 -8.62
N TRP A 283 -3.45 -2.27 -7.47
CA TRP A 283 -4.12 -2.37 -6.17
C TRP A 283 -4.97 -1.13 -5.85
N ALA A 284 -4.55 0.05 -6.28
CA ALA A 284 -5.26 1.30 -6.00
C ALA A 284 -6.55 1.48 -6.83
N THR A 285 -6.55 1.10 -8.11
CA THR A 285 -7.64 1.37 -9.05
C THR A 285 -8.26 0.11 -9.64
N GLY A 286 -7.46 -0.94 -9.83
CA GLY A 286 -7.92 -2.23 -10.39
C GLY A 286 -8.70 -3.10 -9.40
N THR A 287 -8.60 -2.81 -8.10
CA THR A 287 -9.33 -3.53 -7.05
C THR A 287 -10.25 -2.61 -6.25
N ALA A 288 -11.19 -3.20 -5.51
CA ALA A 288 -12.09 -2.45 -4.63
C ALA A 288 -11.37 -1.85 -3.39
N ILE A 289 -10.11 -2.18 -3.15
CA ILE A 289 -9.36 -1.77 -1.95
C ILE A 289 -9.28 -0.24 -1.84
N GLY A 290 -8.76 0.41 -2.89
CA GLY A 290 -8.63 1.87 -2.91
C GLY A 290 -9.97 2.58 -2.70
N PHE A 291 -11.03 2.04 -3.31
CA PHE A 291 -12.39 2.54 -3.15
C PHE A 291 -12.95 2.35 -1.73
N ILE A 292 -12.85 1.15 -1.15
CA ILE A 292 -13.41 0.82 0.17
C ILE A 292 -12.76 1.67 1.27
N PHE A 293 -11.44 1.72 1.32
CA PHE A 293 -10.73 2.52 2.32
C PHE A 293 -10.89 4.03 2.07
N GLY A 294 -11.00 4.44 0.80
CA GLY A 294 -11.33 5.81 0.42
C GLY A 294 -12.71 6.23 0.93
N LEU A 295 -13.73 5.40 0.70
CA LEU A 295 -15.10 5.62 1.19
C LEU A 295 -15.13 5.63 2.73
N GLY A 296 -14.40 4.73 3.39
CA GLY A 296 -14.26 4.73 4.85
C GLY A 296 -13.65 6.03 5.39
N THR A 297 -12.65 6.57 4.69
CA THR A 297 -12.04 7.88 5.03
C THR A 297 -13.07 9.01 4.88
N VAL A 298 -13.82 9.03 3.78
CA VAL A 298 -14.90 10.01 3.54
C VAL A 298 -16.00 9.89 4.59
N MET A 299 -16.38 8.67 4.98
CA MET A 299 -17.36 8.44 6.04
C MET A 299 -16.87 9.01 7.38
N GLY A 300 -15.60 8.76 7.74
CA GLY A 300 -15.01 9.35 8.95
C GLY A 300 -15.01 10.87 8.93
N PHE A 301 -14.66 11.47 7.79
CA PHE A 301 -14.74 12.91 7.58
C PHE A 301 -16.17 13.46 7.73
N VAL A 302 -17.17 12.84 7.11
CA VAL A 302 -18.59 13.26 7.19
C VAL A 302 -19.13 13.12 8.61
N VAL A 303 -18.85 12.00 9.28
CA VAL A 303 -19.25 11.78 10.67
C VAL A 303 -18.63 12.85 11.57
N GLY A 304 -17.36 13.18 11.35
CA GLY A 304 -16.71 14.26 12.08
C GLY A 304 -17.34 15.63 11.83
N ILE A 305 -17.72 15.97 10.59
CA ILE A 305 -18.48 17.22 10.30
C ILE A 305 -19.77 17.26 11.14
N VAL A 306 -20.55 16.17 11.15
CA VAL A 306 -21.84 16.13 11.86
C VAL A 306 -21.65 16.32 13.36
N VAL A 307 -20.66 15.64 13.95
CA VAL A 307 -20.38 15.74 15.39
C VAL A 307 -19.93 17.15 15.74
N VAL A 308 -18.94 17.70 15.04
CA VAL A 308 -18.44 19.06 15.29
C VAL A 308 -19.54 20.10 15.06
N TYR A 309 -20.36 19.93 14.02
CA TYR A 309 -21.49 20.82 13.76
C TYR A 309 -22.48 20.82 14.93
N GLN A 310 -22.87 19.65 15.43
CA GLN A 310 -23.79 19.55 16.57
C GLN A 310 -23.24 20.29 17.79
N ILE A 311 -21.95 20.11 18.08
CA ILE A 311 -21.31 20.75 19.22
C ILE A 311 -21.21 22.26 19.06
N LEU A 312 -20.66 22.74 17.94
CA LEU A 312 -20.53 24.17 17.66
C LEU A 312 -21.90 24.84 17.58
N TYR A 313 -22.90 24.17 17.02
CA TYR A 313 -24.27 24.69 16.97
C TYR A 313 -24.84 24.89 18.38
N THR A 314 -24.72 23.90 19.26
CA THR A 314 -25.18 24.03 20.64
C THR A 314 -24.39 25.11 21.39
N ASP A 315 -23.07 25.19 21.19
CA ASP A 315 -22.23 26.21 21.82
C ASP A 315 -22.59 27.64 21.41
N VAL A 316 -22.76 27.87 20.10
CA VAL A 316 -23.14 29.19 19.61
C VAL A 316 -24.58 29.54 19.99
N SER A 317 -25.47 28.55 20.06
CA SER A 317 -26.86 28.74 20.52
C SER A 317 -26.94 29.12 22.01
N ASP A 318 -26.10 28.54 22.86
CA ASP A 318 -26.11 28.83 24.30
C ASP A 318 -25.53 30.22 24.62
N HIS A 319 -24.63 30.71 23.77
CA HIS A 319 -24.03 32.05 23.90
C HIS A 319 -24.73 33.11 23.02
N LEU A 320 -25.92 32.80 22.48
CA LEU A 320 -26.70 33.71 21.63
C LEU A 320 -26.93 35.08 22.27
N ALA A 321 -27.31 35.09 23.54
CA ALA A 321 -27.54 36.32 24.29
C ALA A 321 -26.25 37.16 24.39
N GLU A 322 -25.11 36.52 24.62
CA GLU A 322 -23.81 37.19 24.66
C GLU A 322 -23.45 37.80 23.29
N TYR A 323 -23.69 37.06 22.20
CA TYR A 323 -23.49 37.57 20.84
C TYR A 323 -24.43 38.72 20.47
N ALA A 324 -25.69 38.69 20.91
CA ALA A 324 -26.65 39.78 20.72
C ALA A 324 -26.18 41.06 21.43
N THR A 325 -25.64 40.95 22.65
CA THR A 325 -25.08 42.11 23.36
C THR A 325 -23.82 42.67 22.68
N LEU A 326 -22.93 41.82 22.18
CA LEU A 326 -21.76 42.25 21.39
C LEU A 326 -22.20 42.99 20.12
N LYS A 327 -23.21 42.49 19.41
CA LYS A 327 -23.78 43.15 18.23
C LYS A 327 -24.40 44.50 18.58
N ALA A 328 -25.11 44.60 19.70
CA ALA A 328 -25.65 45.85 20.22
C ALA A 328 -24.56 46.89 20.61
N MET A 329 -23.38 46.42 21.02
CA MET A 329 -22.20 47.28 21.26
C MET A 329 -21.44 47.68 19.99
N GLY A 330 -21.88 47.24 18.80
CA GLY A 330 -21.32 47.64 17.50
C GLY A 330 -20.34 46.65 16.88
N TYR A 331 -20.20 45.43 17.40
CA TYR A 331 -19.39 44.39 16.76
C TYR A 331 -20.08 43.86 15.49
N THR A 332 -19.29 43.61 14.44
CA THR A 332 -19.79 43.15 13.14
C THR A 332 -19.99 41.64 13.10
N ASP A 333 -20.88 41.16 12.22
CA ASP A 333 -21.08 39.72 12.00
C ASP A 333 -19.78 39.02 11.56
N GLY A 334 -18.88 39.73 10.87
CA GLY A 334 -17.56 39.23 10.49
C GLY A 334 -16.64 38.99 11.70
N TYR A 335 -16.73 39.79 12.75
CA TYR A 335 -15.99 39.56 13.98
C TYR A 335 -16.44 38.25 14.66
N LEU A 336 -17.75 38.02 14.77
CA LEU A 336 -18.31 36.80 15.35
C LEU A 336 -17.90 35.56 14.55
N LEU A 337 -17.89 35.68 13.23
CA LEU A 337 -17.44 34.61 12.33
C LEU A 337 -15.96 34.27 12.57
N VAL A 338 -15.10 35.27 12.79
CA VAL A 338 -13.68 35.06 13.15
C VAL A 338 -13.54 34.36 14.51
N VAL A 339 -14.37 34.67 15.50
CA VAL A 339 -14.35 33.99 16.81
C VAL A 339 -14.66 32.50 16.65
N VAL A 340 -15.72 32.14 15.92
CA VAL A 340 -16.08 30.73 15.70
C VAL A 340 -15.02 29.98 14.89
N PHE A 341 -14.37 30.63 13.92
CA PHE A 341 -13.23 30.00 13.23
C PHE A 341 -12.01 29.81 14.12
N GLN A 342 -11.77 30.68 15.09
CA GLN A 342 -10.73 30.47 16.09
C GLN A 342 -11.06 29.26 16.98
N GLU A 343 -12.32 29.11 17.41
CA GLU A 343 -12.78 27.93 18.15
C GLU A 343 -12.60 26.65 17.34
N ALA A 344 -13.04 26.66 16.08
CA ALA A 344 -12.88 25.52 15.17
C ALA A 344 -11.41 25.13 14.98
N MET A 345 -10.49 26.09 14.87
CA MET A 345 -9.05 25.82 14.78
C MET A 345 -8.49 25.24 16.08
N ILE A 346 -8.87 25.78 17.23
CA ILE A 346 -8.46 25.27 18.55
C ILE A 346 -8.93 23.82 18.71
N LEU A 347 -10.19 23.55 18.39
CA LEU A 347 -10.77 22.20 18.45
C LEU A 347 -10.06 21.23 17.50
N ALA A 348 -9.76 21.66 16.27
CA ALA A 348 -9.02 20.84 15.30
C ALA A 348 -7.64 20.44 15.84
N VAL A 349 -6.87 21.40 16.38
CA VAL A 349 -5.54 21.11 16.95
C VAL A 349 -5.64 20.20 18.18
N LEU A 350 -6.54 20.51 19.10
CA LEU A 350 -6.67 19.74 20.34
C LEU A 350 -7.27 18.36 20.14
N GLY A 351 -8.15 18.17 19.15
CA GLY A 351 -8.72 16.87 18.80
C GLY A 351 -7.75 16.00 18.01
N PHE A 352 -6.93 16.61 17.16
CA PHE A 352 -5.94 15.91 16.36
C PHE A 352 -4.83 15.27 17.19
N ILE A 353 -4.35 15.94 18.24
CA ILE A 353 -3.26 15.44 19.11
C ILE A 353 -3.57 14.04 19.68
N PRO A 354 -4.66 13.83 20.44
CA PRO A 354 -5.02 12.50 20.94
C PRO A 354 -5.33 11.54 19.79
N GLY A 355 -5.96 11.99 18.70
CA GLY A 355 -6.22 11.15 17.52
C GLY A 355 -4.94 10.56 16.94
N PHE A 356 -3.92 11.41 16.75
CA PHE A 356 -2.60 11.02 16.30
C PHE A 356 -1.94 10.00 17.24
N PHE A 357 -1.94 10.23 18.56
CA PHE A 357 -1.32 9.30 19.51
C PHE A 357 -2.05 7.96 19.59
N VAL A 358 -3.37 7.96 19.61
CA VAL A 358 -4.18 6.74 19.62
C VAL A 358 -3.94 5.95 18.34
N SER A 359 -3.95 6.60 17.17
CA SER A 359 -3.67 5.94 15.90
C SER A 359 -2.26 5.35 15.81
N ASN A 360 -1.25 6.02 16.35
CA ASN A 360 0.11 5.45 16.44
C ASN A 360 0.12 4.17 17.30
N GLY A 361 -0.58 4.17 18.44
CA GLY A 361 -0.73 2.97 19.27
C GLY A 361 -1.44 1.83 18.53
N LEU A 362 -2.51 2.15 17.80
CA LEU A 362 -3.24 1.18 16.98
C LEU A 362 -2.38 0.62 15.84
N TYR A 363 -1.56 1.45 15.20
CA TYR A 363 -0.63 0.98 14.17
C TYR A 363 0.42 0.05 14.75
N ALA A 364 1.04 0.40 15.88
CA ALA A 364 2.01 -0.48 16.54
C ALA A 364 1.40 -1.82 16.93
N LEU A 365 0.18 -1.82 17.48
CA LEU A 365 -0.54 -3.05 17.81
C LEU A 365 -0.86 -3.88 16.56
N THR A 366 -1.30 -3.23 15.48
CA THR A 366 -1.64 -3.90 14.22
C THR A 366 -0.40 -4.50 13.56
N GLN A 367 0.71 -3.77 13.53
CA GLN A 367 1.99 -4.24 13.00
C GLN A 367 2.50 -5.46 13.79
N ALA A 368 2.43 -5.41 15.13
CA ALA A 368 2.82 -6.54 15.98
C ALA A 368 1.94 -7.78 15.78
N ALA A 369 0.64 -7.60 15.55
CA ALA A 369 -0.31 -8.71 15.40
C ALA A 369 -0.35 -9.30 13.98
N THR A 370 -0.09 -8.50 12.95
CA THR A 370 -0.33 -8.89 11.55
C THR A 370 0.91 -8.89 10.66
N GLN A 371 2.03 -8.34 11.14
CA GLN A 371 3.27 -8.07 10.38
C GLN A 371 3.08 -7.15 9.17
N LEU A 372 1.93 -6.48 9.04
CA LEU A 372 1.72 -5.50 7.98
C LEU A 372 2.61 -4.27 8.20
N PRO A 373 3.24 -3.72 7.14
CA PRO A 373 4.13 -2.55 7.23
C PRO A 373 3.33 -1.25 7.38
N ILE A 374 2.55 -1.13 8.46
CA ILE A 374 1.76 0.05 8.79
C ILE A 374 2.54 0.97 9.71
N ALA A 375 2.88 2.17 9.22
CA ALA A 375 3.59 3.18 9.98
C ALA A 375 2.95 4.55 9.79
N MET A 376 3.05 5.42 10.80
CA MET A 376 2.60 6.80 10.69
C MET A 376 3.60 7.61 9.86
N THR A 377 3.16 8.10 8.69
CA THR A 377 3.98 8.94 7.82
C THR A 377 3.64 10.41 8.02
N VAL A 378 4.61 11.30 7.78
CA VAL A 378 4.39 12.75 7.83
C VAL A 378 3.30 13.18 6.85
N GLY A 379 3.30 12.61 5.64
CA GLY A 379 2.28 12.89 4.62
C GLY A 379 0.86 12.53 5.10
N ARG A 380 0.69 11.40 5.80
CA ARG A 380 -0.62 11.01 6.37
C ARG A 380 -1.05 11.94 7.49
N ALA A 381 -0.14 12.28 8.41
CA ALA A 381 -0.43 13.22 9.49
C ALA A 381 -0.88 14.58 8.94
N VAL A 382 -0.18 15.11 7.93
CA VAL A 382 -0.54 16.38 7.27
C VAL A 382 -1.89 16.27 6.54
N THR A 383 -2.14 15.15 5.84
CA THR A 383 -3.41 14.94 5.12
C THR A 383 -4.58 14.91 6.07
N VAL A 384 -4.50 14.09 7.14
CA VAL A 384 -5.58 13.99 8.13
C VAL A 384 -5.76 15.31 8.85
N PHE A 385 -4.69 15.96 9.32
CA PHE A 385 -4.80 17.28 9.96
C PHE A 385 -5.48 18.31 9.06
N SER A 386 -5.13 18.34 7.77
CA SER A 386 -5.78 19.24 6.80
C SER A 386 -7.27 18.93 6.66
N MET A 387 -7.65 17.64 6.62
CA MET A 387 -9.05 17.22 6.63
C MET A 387 -9.75 17.63 7.94
N THR A 388 -9.13 17.44 9.11
CA THR A 388 -9.67 17.85 10.41
C THR A 388 -9.94 19.36 10.46
N VAL A 389 -9.00 20.17 9.98
CA VAL A 389 -9.17 21.63 9.87
C VAL A 389 -10.33 21.96 8.94
N ILE A 390 -10.35 21.44 7.70
CA ILE A 390 -11.44 21.69 6.74
C ILE A 390 -12.80 21.29 7.35
N MET A 391 -12.87 20.13 7.99
CA MET A 391 -14.05 19.62 8.67
C MET A 391 -14.56 20.59 9.74
N CYS A 392 -13.69 21.05 10.64
CA CYS A 392 -14.07 21.97 11.71
C CYS A 392 -14.51 23.33 11.17
N PHE A 393 -13.82 23.85 10.15
CA PHE A 393 -14.20 25.11 9.49
C PHE A 393 -15.55 25.00 8.76
N LEU A 394 -15.82 23.89 8.06
CA LEU A 394 -17.11 23.66 7.41
C LEU A 394 -18.23 23.60 8.46
N ALA A 395 -18.03 22.87 9.55
CA ALA A 395 -18.98 22.77 10.64
C ALA A 395 -19.27 24.15 11.28
N GLY A 396 -18.22 24.95 11.56
CA GLY A 396 -18.34 26.29 12.12
C GLY A 396 -19.01 27.28 11.16
N ALA A 397 -18.71 27.21 9.86
CA ALA A 397 -19.37 28.06 8.87
C ALA A 397 -20.87 27.76 8.76
N VAL A 398 -21.26 26.48 8.85
CA VAL A 398 -22.66 26.06 8.81
C VAL A 398 -23.40 26.44 10.10
N SER A 399 -22.76 26.35 11.27
CA SER A 399 -23.39 26.79 12.53
C SER A 399 -23.68 28.29 12.50
N VAL A 400 -22.70 29.13 12.14
CA VAL A 400 -22.85 30.60 12.10
C VAL A 400 -23.91 31.06 11.09
N ARG A 401 -24.00 30.42 9.91
CA ARG A 401 -25.02 30.77 8.90
C ARG A 401 -26.45 30.64 9.41
N ARG A 402 -26.73 29.66 10.28
CA ARG A 402 -28.06 29.51 10.89
C ARG A 402 -28.35 30.59 11.93
N LEU A 403 -27.33 31.06 12.63
CA LEU A 403 -27.46 32.10 13.64
C LEU A 403 -27.63 33.50 13.05
N GLY A 404 -26.97 33.80 11.93
CA GLY A 404 -27.18 35.06 11.20
C GLY A 404 -28.59 35.24 10.63
N ALA A 405 -29.41 34.17 10.60
CA ALA A 405 -30.80 34.21 10.18
C ALA A 405 -31.79 34.44 11.33
N ALA A 406 -31.33 34.47 12.59
CA ALA A 406 -32.15 34.82 13.74
C ALA A 406 -32.14 36.34 13.94
N ASP A 407 -33.31 36.97 13.92
CA ASP A 407 -33.45 38.42 14.08
C ASP A 407 -33.20 38.81 15.55
N PRO A 408 -32.35 39.81 15.86
CA PRO A 408 -32.14 40.27 17.24
C PRO A 408 -33.42 40.66 17.98
N ALA A 409 -34.50 40.98 17.25
CA ALA A 409 -35.82 41.27 17.80
C ALA A 409 -36.56 40.04 18.37
N ASP A 410 -36.17 38.82 18.01
CA ASP A 410 -36.81 37.59 18.50
C ASP A 410 -36.27 37.12 19.87
N ILE A 411 -35.20 37.76 20.38
CA ILE A 411 -34.49 37.37 21.61
C ILE A 411 -34.83 38.30 22.80
N PHE A 412 -35.53 39.41 22.58
CA PHE A 412 -35.95 40.36 23.61
C PHE A 412 -37.44 40.28 23.94
#